data_AF-A0A5C8RUQ9-F1
#
_entry.id   AF-A0A5C8RUQ9-F1
#
_cell.length_a   1.000
_cell.length_b   1.000
_cell.length_c   1.000
_cell.angle_alpha   90.00
_cell.angle_beta   90.00
_cell.angle_gamma   90.00
#
_symmetry.space_group_name_H-M   'P 1'
#
loop_
_entity.id
_entity.type
_entity.pdbx_description
1 polymer ?
#
loop_
_entity_poly.entity_id
_entity_poly.type
_entity_poly.pdbx_seq_one_letter_code
_entity_poly.pdbx_strand_id
1 'polypeptide(L)'
;MTSKRALITGITGQDGAYLAQLLLSKGYAVHGVVRRSSHAGVFDHRLKWLGIENDVELHDGNLLDLSSLARIVQAVQPDEVYNLAAQSFVTASWQQPLLT
;
A
#
# COMPACT_ATOMS: atom_id res chain seq x y z
N MET A 1 -20.51 -0.14 15.25
CA MET A 1 -19.66 -1.28 14.83
C MET A 1 -18.26 -0.75 14.66
N THR A 2 -17.23 -1.47 15.11
CA THR A 2 -15.84 -1.10 14.84
C THR A 2 -15.58 -1.18 13.33
N SER A 3 -14.99 -0.14 12.75
CA SER A 3 -14.55 -0.14 11.36
C SER A 3 -13.47 -1.21 11.19
N LYS A 4 -13.61 -2.09 10.19
CA LYS A 4 -12.59 -3.08 9.85
C LYS A 4 -11.35 -2.37 9.32
N ARG A 5 -10.17 -2.88 9.64
CA ARG A 5 -8.88 -2.35 9.17
C ARG A 5 -8.34 -3.19 8.03
N ALA A 6 -8.03 -2.55 6.92
CA ALA A 6 -7.36 -3.18 5.79
C ALA A 6 -5.94 -2.65 5.64
N LEU A 7 -4.97 -3.55 5.49
CA LEU A 7 -3.59 -3.20 5.16
C LEU A 7 -3.30 -3.58 3.70
N ILE A 8 -2.97 -2.59 2.87
CA ILE A 8 -2.70 -2.74 1.44
C ILE A 8 -1.23 -2.46 1.16
N THR A 9 -0.48 -3.46 0.69
CA THR A 9 0.85 -3.22 0.10
C THR A 9 0.68 -2.80 -1.35
N GLY A 10 1.51 -1.87 -1.85
CA GLY A 10 1.37 -1.40 -3.23
C GLY A 10 0.13 -0.52 -3.43
N ILE A 11 -0.34 0.15 -2.37
CA ILE A 11 -1.51 1.03 -2.38
C ILE A 11 -1.44 2.15 -3.44
N THR A 12 -0.22 2.53 -3.84
CA THR A 12 0.06 3.56 -4.83
C THR A 12 0.00 3.07 -6.27
N GLY A 13 -0.06 1.75 -6.47
CA GLY A 13 -0.34 1.10 -7.75
C GLY A 13 -1.78 1.35 -8.23
N GLN A 14 -2.10 0.88 -9.43
CA GLN A 14 -3.46 1.01 -9.97
C GLN A 14 -4.48 0.26 -9.09
N ASP A 15 -4.28 -1.05 -8.91
CA ASP A 15 -5.20 -1.89 -8.16
C ASP A 15 -5.28 -1.46 -6.69
N GLY A 16 -4.15 -1.09 -6.09
CA GLY A 16 -4.09 -0.61 -4.71
C GLY A 16 -4.93 0.64 -4.48
N ALA A 17 -4.87 1.61 -5.38
CA ALA A 17 -5.60 2.88 -5.24
C ALA A 17 -7.11 2.68 -5.40
N TYR A 18 -7.55 1.88 -6.38
CA TYR A 18 -8.97 1.57 -6.56
C TYR A 18 -9.53 0.66 -5.45
N LEU A 19 -8.74 -0.29 -4.95
CA LEU A 19 -9.13 -1.10 -3.80
C LEU A 19 -9.28 -0.24 -2.54
N ALA A 20 -8.38 0.71 -2.30
CA ALA A 20 -8.49 1.65 -1.20
C ALA A 20 -9.80 2.45 -1.28
N GLN A 21 -10.13 3.02 -2.44
CA GLN A 21 -11.40 3.72 -2.66
C GLN A 21 -12.61 2.82 -2.36
N LEU A 22 -12.60 1.58 -2.87
CA LEU A 22 -13.67 0.63 -2.62
C LEU A 22 -13.83 0.33 -1.13
N LEU A 23 -12.74 0.07 -0.40
CA LEU A 23 -12.78 -0.27 1.02
C LEU A 23 -13.21 0.94 1.88
N LEU A 24 -12.74 2.14 1.56
CA LEU A 24 -13.21 3.38 2.20
C LEU A 24 -14.72 3.55 2.02
N SER A 25 -15.26 3.31 0.81
CA SER A 25 -16.70 3.37 0.56
C SER A 25 -17.51 2.35 1.37
N LYS A 26 -16.87 1.27 1.84
CA LYS A 26 -17.46 0.25 2.72
C LYS A 26 -17.26 0.55 4.22
N GLY A 27 -16.67 1.70 4.56
CA GLY A 27 -16.42 2.11 5.94
C GLY A 27 -15.23 1.42 6.61
N TYR A 28 -14.24 0.97 5.83
CA TYR A 28 -12.99 0.44 6.37
C TYR A 28 -12.01 1.57 6.73
N ALA A 29 -11.19 1.34 7.75
CA ALA A 29 -9.96 2.09 7.97
C ALA A 29 -8.87 1.51 7.07
N VAL A 30 -8.40 2.28 6.10
CA VAL A 30 -7.45 1.81 5.09
C VAL A 30 -6.05 2.29 5.43
N HIS A 31 -5.14 1.34 5.56
CA HIS A 31 -3.71 1.56 5.79
C HIS A 31 -2.92 1.08 4.58
N GLY A 32 -1.97 1.88 4.12
CA GLY A 32 -1.18 1.60 2.93
C GLY A 32 0.31 1.49 3.24
N VAL A 33 1.01 0.50 2.67
CA VAL A 33 2.47 0.41 2.76
C VAL A 33 3.11 1.06 1.54
N VAL A 34 4.00 2.03 1.79
CA VAL A 34 4.76 2.75 0.78
C VAL A 34 6.25 2.70 1.12
N ARG A 35 7.12 2.61 0.10
CA ARG A 35 8.57 2.70 0.31
C ARG A 35 8.95 4.17 0.50
N ARG A 36 9.76 4.50 1.52
CA ARG A 36 10.38 5.82 1.64
C ARG A 36 11.08 6.21 0.34
N SER A 37 10.85 7.44 -0.09
CA SER A 37 11.57 8.07 -1.19
C SER A 37 11.95 9.48 -0.79
N SER A 38 13.12 9.94 -1.24
CA SER A 38 13.56 11.33 -1.09
C SER A 38 12.77 12.31 -1.97
N HIS A 39 11.99 11.82 -2.94
CA HIS A 39 11.16 12.63 -3.81
C HIS A 39 9.72 12.64 -3.31
N ALA A 40 9.35 13.70 -2.58
CA ALA A 40 7.98 13.92 -2.15
C ALA A 40 7.03 14.05 -3.37
N GLY A 41 5.89 13.35 -3.34
CA GLY A 41 4.80 13.53 -4.31
C GLY A 41 4.77 12.60 -5.53
N VAL A 42 5.73 11.68 -5.70
CA VAL A 42 5.71 10.76 -6.85
C VAL A 42 4.72 9.60 -6.67
N PHE A 43 4.49 9.17 -5.44
CA PHE A 43 3.82 7.90 -5.17
C PHE A 43 2.30 8.04 -4.96
N ASP A 44 1.78 9.22 -4.61
CA ASP A 44 0.36 9.38 -4.23
C ASP A 44 -0.54 9.91 -5.35
N HIS A 45 -0.03 10.09 -6.58
CA HIS A 45 -0.79 10.70 -7.68
C HIS A 45 -2.14 10.02 -7.96
N ARG A 46 -2.23 8.68 -7.84
CA ARG A 46 -3.49 7.95 -8.03
C ARG A 46 -4.46 8.17 -6.86
N LEU A 47 -3.95 8.24 -5.63
CA LEU A 47 -4.76 8.53 -4.45
C LEU A 47 -5.35 9.93 -4.53
N LYS A 48 -4.54 10.92 -4.95
CA LYS A 48 -4.97 12.30 -5.23
C LYS A 48 -5.97 12.39 -6.37
N TRP A 49 -5.72 11.66 -7.47
CA TRP A 49 -6.65 11.59 -8.60
C TRP A 49 -8.03 11.08 -8.17
N LEU A 50 -8.06 10.11 -7.25
CA LEU A 50 -9.29 9.55 -6.69
C LEU A 50 -9.86 10.36 -5.52
N GLY A 51 -9.15 11.40 -5.04
CA GLY A 51 -9.56 12.26 -3.93
C GLY A 51 -9.60 11.57 -2.56
N ILE A 52 -8.77 10.54 -2.34
CA ILE A 52 -8.76 9.73 -1.12
C ILE A 52 -7.43 9.80 -0.35
N GLU A 53 -6.52 10.68 -0.75
CA GLU A 53 -5.16 10.76 -0.18
C GLU A 53 -5.16 11.12 1.32
N ASN A 54 -6.18 11.84 1.78
CA ASN A 54 -6.34 12.23 3.19
C ASN A 54 -7.14 11.20 4.00
N ASP A 55 -7.74 10.21 3.34
CA ASP A 55 -8.58 9.18 3.96
C ASP A 55 -7.82 7.87 4.21
N VAL A 56 -6.57 7.78 3.75
CA VAL A 56 -5.70 6.62 3.93
C VAL A 56 -4.52 6.95 4.84
N GLU A 57 -4.13 6.01 5.71
CA GLU A 57 -2.92 6.15 6.53
C GLU A 57 -1.75 5.45 5.86
N LEU A 58 -0.69 6.18 5.52
CA LEU A 58 0.47 5.65 4.83
C LEU A 58 1.61 5.29 5.82
N HIS A 59 2.10 4.06 5.69
CA HIS A 59 3.18 3.50 6.49
C HIS A 59 4.42 3.28 5.65
N ASP A 60 5.55 3.70 6.19
CA ASP A 60 6.85 3.45 5.57
C ASP A 60 7.29 2.00 5.83
N GLY A 61 7.38 1.22 4.75
CA GLY A 61 7.77 -0.18 4.77
C GLY A 61 8.24 -0.71 3.42
N ASN A 62 9.00 -1.80 3.46
CA ASN A 62 9.49 -2.47 2.27
C ASN A 62 9.23 -3.98 2.38
N LEU A 63 8.73 -4.59 1.31
CA LEU A 63 8.49 -6.04 1.25
C LEU A 63 9.74 -6.89 1.51
N LEU A 64 10.93 -6.34 1.28
CA LEU A 64 12.21 -7.02 1.53
C LEU A 64 12.72 -6.84 2.98
N ASP A 65 12.09 -5.95 3.76
CA ASP A 65 12.44 -5.69 5.15
C ASP A 65 11.35 -6.24 6.08
N LEU A 66 11.57 -7.47 6.55
CA LEU A 66 10.68 -8.17 7.46
C LEU A 66 10.36 -7.36 8.73
N SER A 67 11.35 -6.65 9.29
CA SER A 67 11.18 -5.88 10.52
C SER A 67 10.21 -4.71 10.31
N SER A 68 10.28 -4.05 9.15
CA SER A 68 9.33 -2.99 8.80
C SER A 68 7.90 -3.52 8.73
N LEU A 69 7.67 -4.65 8.05
CA LEU A 69 6.35 -5.23 7.89
C LEU A 69 5.79 -5.74 9.22
N ALA A 70 6.61 -6.41 10.02
CA ALA A 70 6.22 -6.90 11.35
C ALA A 70 5.75 -5.75 12.25
N ARG A 71 6.51 -4.63 12.27
CA ARG A 71 6.13 -3.43 13.01
C ARG A 71 4.81 -2.82 12.52
N ILE A 72 4.61 -2.74 11.20
CA ILE A 72 3.37 -2.21 10.62
C ILE A 72 2.18 -3.10 10.99
N VAL A 73 2.29 -4.42 10.81
CA VAL A 73 1.21 -5.36 11.18
C VAL A 73 0.91 -5.29 12.67
N GLN A 74 1.94 -5.19 13.52
CA GLN A 74 1.76 -5.07 14.97
C GLN A 74 1.07 -3.77 15.37
N ALA A 75 1.37 -2.65 14.71
CA ALA A 75 0.74 -1.36 14.98
C ALA A 75 -0.69 -1.26 14.42
N VAL A 76 -0.89 -1.70 13.18
CA VAL A 76 -2.17 -1.60 12.46
C VAL A 76 -3.16 -2.66 12.94
N GLN A 77 -2.71 -3.86 13.31
CA GLN A 77 -3.55 -5.01 13.65
C GLN A 77 -4.67 -5.26 12.60
N PRO A 78 -4.33 -5.41 11.30
CA PRO A 78 -5.35 -5.46 10.23
C PRO A 78 -6.25 -6.69 10.35
N ASP A 79 -7.53 -6.50 10.02
CA ASP A 79 -8.49 -7.60 9.86
C ASP A 79 -8.33 -8.29 8.50
N GLU A 80 -7.91 -7.52 7.49
CA GLU A 80 -7.70 -7.99 6.12
C GLU A 80 -6.37 -7.43 5.58
N VAL A 81 -5.57 -8.28 4.91
CA VAL A 81 -4.31 -7.90 4.29
C VAL A 81 -4.38 -8.18 2.79
N TYR A 82 -4.07 -7.16 1.99
CA TYR A 82 -4.05 -7.23 0.53
C TYR A 82 -2.62 -6.96 0.04
N ASN A 83 -1.91 -8.00 -0.39
CA ASN A 83 -0.53 -7.87 -0.85
C ASN A 83 -0.46 -7.62 -2.37
N LEU A 84 -0.43 -6.35 -2.78
CA LEU A 84 -0.43 -5.95 -4.20
C LEU A 84 0.90 -5.32 -4.65
N ALA A 85 1.86 -5.10 -3.74
CA ALA A 85 3.19 -4.62 -4.13
C ALA A 85 3.98 -5.72 -4.85
N ALA A 86 4.53 -5.38 -6.01
CA ALA A 86 5.39 -6.26 -6.81
C ALA A 86 6.34 -5.45 -7.70
N GLN A 87 7.43 -6.07 -8.15
CA GLN A 87 8.07 -5.70 -9.41
C GLN A 87 7.20 -6.27 -10.53
N SER A 88 6.29 -5.45 -11.07
CA SER A 88 5.28 -5.90 -12.03
C SER A 88 5.64 -5.65 -13.51
N PHE A 89 6.81 -5.08 -13.79
CA PHE A 89 7.25 -4.80 -15.15
C PHE A 89 8.11 -5.94 -15.69
N VAL A 90 7.49 -6.74 -16.58
CA VAL A 90 8.07 -7.95 -17.17
C VAL A 90 9.45 -7.69 -17.78
N THR A 91 9.64 -6.60 -18.53
CA THR A 91 10.95 -6.34 -19.15
C THR A 91 12.05 -6.13 -18.11
N ALA A 92 11.76 -5.45 -17.00
CA ALA A 92 12.75 -5.23 -15.95
C ALA A 92 13.03 -6.50 -15.12
N SER A 93 12.14 -7.49 -15.10
CA SER A 93 12.37 -8.73 -14.33
C SER A 93 13.55 -9.53 -14.88
N TRP A 94 13.80 -9.46 -16.19
CA TRP A 94 14.97 -10.07 -16.83
C TRP A 94 16.30 -9.46 -16.39
N GLN A 95 16.30 -8.17 -16.03
CA GLN A 95 17.50 -7.49 -15.55
C GLN A 95 17.67 -7.64 -14.02
N GLN A 96 16.56 -7.78 -13.29
CA GLN A 96 16.53 -7.82 -11.83
C GLN A 96 15.69 -9.01 -11.32
N PRO A 97 16.08 -10.26 -11.62
CA PRO A 97 15.26 -11.43 -11.33
C PRO A 97 15.05 -11.68 -9.82
N LEU A 98 16.01 -11.28 -8.97
CA LEU A 98 15.90 -11.42 -7.51
C LEU A 98 14.83 -10.52 -6.89
N LEU A 99 14.29 -9.55 -7.63
CA LEU A 99 13.26 -8.61 -7.15
C LEU A 99 11.84 -8.97 -7.62
N THR A 100 11.68 -10.06 -8.38
CA THR A 100 10.39 -10.58 -8.85
C THR A 100 9.92 -11.71 -7.96
#